data_AF-A0A3N7HR25-F1
#
_entry.id   AF-A0A3N7HR25-F1
#
_cell.length_a   1.000
_cell.length_b   1.000
_cell.length_c   1.000
_cell.angle_alpha   90.00
_cell.angle_beta   90.00
_cell.angle_gamma   90.00
#
_symmetry.space_group_name_H-M   'P 1'
#
loop_
_entity.id
_entity.type
_entity.pdbx_description
1 polymer ?
#
loop_
_entity_poly.entity_id
_entity_poly.type
_entity_poly.pdbx_seq_one_letter_code
_entity_poly.pdbx_strand_id
1 'polypeptide(L)'
;MSVLPVYCFDPRDYGKSSSGFDKTGPYRANFLIESVSDLRKNLQARGSDLVVRVGRPETVLVELAKAIGADAVYAHREVSHDEVKAEDKIEEVMKDEGVEVKYFWGSTLYHLDDLPFKLEDMPSNYGGFKEKVQVLEIRKTVETLDELKGLPSRGDVEPGDIPNLLDLGLNPAQDGKATANASMVGGEAEALQRLQKFAAECQAQPPKGTNGSHDSIYGANFSCKISPWLTVGCISPRSMFDELKKTAARTISGASSGGGGGGSGSPDTGMNWLMFELLWRDFFRFITKKYSAPRKQLEATPATACTTGAFA
;
A
#
# COMPACT_ATOMS: atom_id res chain seq x y z
N MET A 1 4.01 27.17 -5.20
CA MET A 1 4.55 25.97 -5.84
C MET A 1 3.38 25.19 -6.39
N SER A 2 3.30 25.08 -7.72
CA SER A 2 2.43 24.13 -8.42
C SER A 2 3.13 22.76 -8.43
N VAL A 3 2.36 21.69 -8.45
CA VAL A 3 2.86 20.32 -8.53
C VAL A 3 2.36 19.69 -9.82
N LEU A 4 3.15 18.81 -10.43
CA LEU A 4 2.72 18.01 -11.58
C LEU A 4 2.51 16.56 -11.10
N PRO A 5 1.28 16.14 -10.79
CA PRO A 5 1.00 14.73 -10.50
C PRO A 5 1.20 13.90 -11.76
N VAL A 6 1.98 12.82 -11.67
CA VAL A 6 2.29 11.93 -12.79
C VAL A 6 2.03 10.48 -12.39
N TYR A 7 1.41 9.71 -13.27
CA TYR A 7 1.33 8.26 -13.19
C TYR A 7 1.87 7.63 -14.48
N CYS A 8 2.81 6.68 -14.33
CA CYS A 8 3.38 5.94 -15.46
C CYS A 8 2.90 4.50 -15.44
N PHE A 9 2.19 4.07 -16.49
CA PHE A 9 1.99 2.66 -16.76
C PHE A 9 3.29 2.08 -17.33
N ASP A 10 4.08 1.43 -16.47
CA ASP A 10 5.37 0.84 -16.86
C ASP A 10 5.15 -0.43 -17.69
N PRO A 11 5.64 -0.49 -18.95
CA PRO A 11 5.52 -1.68 -19.78
C PRO A 11 6.10 -2.96 -19.14
N ARG A 12 7.04 -2.83 -18.20
CA ARG A 12 7.64 -3.97 -17.46
C ARG A 12 6.63 -4.74 -16.60
N ASP A 13 5.50 -4.12 -16.25
CA ASP A 13 4.47 -4.71 -15.39
C ASP A 13 3.43 -5.54 -16.16
N TYR A 14 3.37 -5.37 -17.48
CA TYR A 14 2.38 -6.00 -18.36
C TYR A 14 2.99 -7.05 -19.30
N GLY A 15 4.30 -7.31 -19.17
CA GLY A 15 4.96 -8.42 -19.84
C GLY A 15 4.73 -9.77 -19.15
N LYS A 16 5.45 -10.81 -19.62
CA LYS A 16 5.45 -12.13 -18.98
C LYS A 16 6.49 -12.21 -17.85
N SER A 17 6.16 -12.97 -16.81
CA SER A 17 7.08 -13.39 -15.75
C SER A 17 8.07 -14.43 -16.27
N SER A 18 9.12 -14.74 -15.48
CA SER A 18 10.08 -15.80 -15.81
C SER A 18 9.44 -17.18 -15.97
N SER A 19 8.27 -17.40 -15.35
CA SER A 19 7.48 -18.63 -15.48
C SER A 19 6.47 -18.59 -16.62
N GLY A 20 6.45 -17.53 -17.43
CA GLY A 20 5.58 -17.42 -18.62
C GLY A 20 4.16 -16.91 -18.35
N PHE A 21 3.78 -16.65 -17.09
CA PHE A 21 2.50 -16.04 -16.74
C PHE A 21 2.54 -14.52 -16.93
N ASP A 22 1.39 -13.89 -17.19
CA ASP A 22 1.29 -12.43 -17.16
C ASP A 22 1.75 -11.90 -15.80
N LYS A 23 2.68 -10.93 -15.82
CA LYS A 23 3.08 -10.24 -14.60
C LYS A 23 1.87 -9.56 -13.98
N THR A 24 1.06 -8.89 -14.79
CA THR A 24 -0.24 -8.31 -14.41
C THR A 24 -1.34 -8.83 -15.31
N GLY A 25 -2.21 -9.69 -14.76
CA GLY A 25 -3.39 -10.17 -15.46
C GLY A 25 -4.49 -9.10 -15.61
N PRO A 26 -5.49 -9.35 -16.47
CA PRO A 26 -6.49 -8.36 -16.88
C PRO A 26 -7.33 -7.82 -15.71
N TYR A 27 -7.64 -8.65 -14.70
CA TYR A 27 -8.41 -8.20 -13.53
C TYR A 27 -7.70 -7.10 -12.73
N ARG A 28 -6.40 -7.28 -12.47
CA ARG A 28 -5.62 -6.31 -11.71
C ARG A 28 -5.29 -5.08 -12.55
N ALA A 29 -5.02 -5.26 -13.84
CA ALA A 29 -4.82 -4.14 -14.75
C ALA A 29 -6.08 -3.25 -14.84
N ASN A 30 -7.27 -3.85 -14.97
CA ASN A 30 -8.52 -3.09 -15.00
C ASN A 30 -8.77 -2.34 -13.69
N PHE A 31 -8.57 -3.01 -12.54
CA PHE A 31 -8.68 -2.37 -11.23
C PHE A 31 -7.71 -1.19 -11.07
N LEU A 32 -6.49 -1.30 -11.62
CA LEU A 32 -5.50 -0.22 -11.59
C LEU A 32 -5.88 0.94 -12.52
N ILE A 33 -6.37 0.65 -13.73
CA ILE A 33 -6.90 1.66 -14.66
C ILE A 33 -8.03 2.46 -13.99
N GLU A 34 -8.99 1.78 -13.36
CA GLU A 34 -10.07 2.41 -12.61
C GLU A 34 -9.54 3.26 -11.45
N SER A 35 -8.54 2.76 -10.72
CA SER A 35 -7.91 3.49 -9.62
C SER A 35 -7.20 4.77 -10.06
N VAL A 36 -6.49 4.71 -11.20
CA VAL A 36 -5.83 5.88 -11.81
C VAL A 36 -6.86 6.87 -12.35
N SER A 37 -7.96 6.38 -12.91
CA SER A 37 -9.08 7.23 -13.35
C SER A 37 -9.73 7.98 -12.18
N ASP A 38 -9.96 7.30 -11.06
CA ASP A 38 -10.48 7.91 -9.84
C ASP A 38 -9.50 8.96 -9.26
N LEU A 39 -8.20 8.64 -9.21
CA LEU A 39 -7.17 9.59 -8.79
C LEU A 39 -7.17 10.86 -9.65
N ARG A 40 -7.28 10.73 -10.98
CA ARG A 40 -7.39 11.87 -11.90
C ARG A 40 -8.61 12.73 -11.56
N LYS A 41 -9.78 12.12 -11.38
CA LYS A 41 -11.02 12.83 -11.01
C LYS A 41 -10.88 13.57 -9.68
N ASN A 42 -10.29 12.93 -8.67
CA ASN A 42 -10.08 13.53 -7.34
C ASN A 42 -9.10 14.71 -7.39
N LEU A 43 -8.08 14.65 -8.25
CA LEU A 43 -7.17 15.78 -8.47
C LEU A 43 -7.84 16.93 -9.23
N GLN A 44 -8.64 16.62 -10.25
CA GLN A 44 -9.43 17.61 -11.01
C GLN A 44 -10.46 18.33 -10.14
N ALA A 45 -11.14 17.61 -9.26
CA ALA A 45 -12.08 18.19 -8.31
C ALA A 45 -11.43 19.21 -7.35
N ARG A 46 -10.11 19.14 -7.18
CA ARG A 46 -9.31 20.05 -6.34
C ARG A 46 -8.52 21.08 -7.14
N GLY A 47 -8.82 21.24 -8.44
CA GLY A 47 -8.17 22.24 -9.29
C GLY A 47 -6.78 21.85 -9.80
N SER A 48 -6.43 20.56 -9.83
CA SER A 48 -5.22 20.01 -10.49
C SER A 48 -5.61 19.09 -11.66
N ASP A 49 -4.67 18.29 -12.16
CA ASP A 49 -4.95 17.12 -13.01
C ASP A 49 -3.91 16.00 -12.72
N LEU A 50 -4.03 14.87 -13.41
CA LEU A 50 -3.06 13.76 -13.42
C LEU A 50 -2.52 13.52 -14.83
N VAL A 51 -1.23 13.78 -15.01
CA VAL A 51 -0.51 13.42 -16.24
C VAL A 51 -0.29 11.91 -16.26
N VAL A 52 -0.79 11.24 -17.30
CA VAL A 52 -0.65 9.79 -17.48
C VAL A 52 0.19 9.52 -18.72
N ARG A 53 1.13 8.59 -18.59
CA ARG A 53 1.97 8.11 -19.69
C ARG A 53 2.10 6.60 -19.63
N VAL A 54 2.30 5.97 -20.79
CA VAL A 54 2.75 4.58 -20.90
C VAL A 54 4.22 4.61 -21.26
N GLY A 55 5.08 4.09 -20.40
CA GLY A 55 6.53 4.19 -20.58
C GLY A 55 7.31 3.93 -19.31
N ARG A 56 8.63 3.80 -19.45
CA ARG A 56 9.53 3.59 -18.31
C ARG A 56 9.58 4.87 -17.47
N PRO A 57 9.30 4.81 -16.15
CA PRO A 57 9.32 5.97 -15.27
C PRO A 57 10.62 6.78 -15.35
N GLU A 58 11.78 6.11 -15.39
CA GLU A 58 13.08 6.77 -15.49
C GLU A 58 13.27 7.58 -16.79
N THR A 59 12.54 7.28 -17.86
CA THR A 59 12.58 8.05 -19.11
C THR A 59 11.52 9.14 -19.09
N VAL A 60 10.28 8.78 -18.77
CA VAL A 60 9.13 9.69 -18.77
C VAL A 60 9.32 10.84 -17.79
N LEU A 61 9.78 10.54 -16.56
CA LEU A 61 9.93 11.57 -15.54
C LEU A 61 11.03 12.57 -15.91
N VAL A 62 12.12 12.16 -16.57
CA VAL A 62 13.18 13.06 -17.04
C VAL A 62 12.63 14.02 -18.09
N GLU A 63 11.87 13.52 -19.06
CA GLU A 63 11.24 14.34 -20.09
C GLU A 63 10.29 15.39 -19.48
N LEU A 64 9.43 14.97 -18.56
CA LEU A 64 8.49 15.86 -17.87
C LEU A 64 9.21 16.88 -16.99
N ALA A 65 10.21 16.45 -16.21
CA ALA A 65 10.99 17.34 -15.35
C ALA A 65 11.68 18.44 -16.15
N LYS A 66 12.26 18.11 -17.32
CA LYS A 66 12.83 19.10 -18.26
C LYS A 66 11.78 20.05 -18.81
N ALA A 67 10.65 19.50 -19.25
CA ALA A 67 9.58 20.29 -19.87
C ALA A 67 9.06 21.38 -18.93
N ILE A 68 8.82 21.04 -17.67
CA ILE A 68 8.28 21.98 -16.68
C ILE A 68 9.36 22.72 -15.88
N GLY A 69 10.63 22.31 -15.99
CA GLY A 69 11.73 22.80 -15.16
C GLY A 69 11.54 22.48 -13.68
N ALA A 70 11.29 21.20 -13.37
CA ALA A 70 11.04 20.74 -12.01
C ALA A 70 12.32 20.80 -11.15
N ASP A 71 12.20 21.28 -9.91
CA ASP A 71 13.30 21.27 -8.95
C ASP A 71 13.47 19.90 -8.27
N ALA A 72 12.36 19.17 -8.12
CA ALA A 72 12.35 17.90 -7.40
C ALA A 72 11.21 16.95 -7.82
N VAL A 73 11.45 15.66 -7.63
CA VAL A 73 10.47 14.56 -7.75
C VAL A 73 10.19 14.00 -6.35
N TYR A 74 8.91 13.84 -6.02
CA TYR A 74 8.45 13.31 -4.74
C TYR A 74 7.72 11.98 -4.96
N ALA A 75 8.13 10.93 -4.25
CA ALA A 75 7.53 9.59 -4.37
C ALA A 75 7.50 8.85 -3.03
N HIS A 76 6.71 7.79 -2.94
CA HIS A 76 6.80 6.85 -1.82
C HIS A 76 7.90 5.82 -2.07
N ARG A 77 8.62 5.41 -1.01
CA ARG A 77 9.66 4.38 -1.07
C ARG A 77 9.06 2.97 -1.09
N GLU A 78 9.49 2.16 -2.02
CA GLU A 78 9.21 0.73 -2.10
C GLU A 78 10.34 -0.13 -1.51
N VAL A 79 10.08 -1.43 -1.40
CA VAL A 79 10.98 -2.40 -0.71
C VAL A 79 11.31 -3.64 -1.53
N SER A 80 10.56 -3.85 -2.60
CA SER A 80 10.69 -5.00 -3.48
C SER A 80 11.80 -4.75 -4.51
N HIS A 81 12.43 -5.83 -4.97
CA HIS A 81 13.65 -5.75 -5.78
C HIS A 81 13.48 -4.93 -7.08
N ASP A 82 12.39 -5.16 -7.83
CA ASP A 82 12.20 -4.52 -9.13
C ASP A 82 11.88 -3.03 -8.97
N GLU A 83 11.07 -2.68 -7.98
CA GLU A 83 10.72 -1.30 -7.62
C GLU A 83 11.94 -0.53 -7.11
N VAL A 84 12.72 -1.10 -6.18
CA VAL A 84 13.96 -0.45 -5.68
C VAL A 84 14.95 -0.23 -6.82
N LYS A 85 15.10 -1.20 -7.74
CA LYS A 85 15.96 -1.03 -8.92
C LYS A 85 15.46 0.07 -9.86
N ALA A 86 14.14 0.25 -9.99
CA ALA A 86 13.56 1.34 -10.76
C ALA A 86 13.79 2.69 -10.06
N GLU A 87 13.62 2.76 -8.74
CA GLU A 87 13.91 3.93 -7.91
C GLU A 87 15.38 4.36 -8.04
N ASP A 88 16.33 3.43 -7.91
CA ASP A 88 17.77 3.69 -8.04
C ASP A 88 18.10 4.26 -9.42
N LYS A 89 17.44 3.75 -10.47
CA LYS A 89 17.62 4.27 -11.83
C LYS A 89 17.01 5.65 -12.02
N ILE A 90 15.87 5.94 -11.40
CA ILE A 90 15.28 7.29 -11.39
C ILE A 90 16.22 8.28 -10.68
N GLU A 91 16.77 7.89 -9.53
CA GLU A 91 17.76 8.71 -8.79
C GLU A 91 19.00 9.00 -9.65
N GLU A 92 19.54 8.00 -10.34
CA GLU A 92 20.69 8.14 -11.24
C GLU A 92 20.43 9.15 -12.36
N VAL A 93 19.35 8.97 -13.13
CA VAL A 93 19.05 9.83 -14.29
C VAL A 93 18.62 11.25 -13.89
N MET A 94 17.94 11.41 -12.74
CA MET A 94 17.52 12.73 -12.25
C MET A 94 18.70 13.55 -11.73
N LYS A 95 19.69 12.88 -11.15
CA LYS A 95 20.93 13.52 -10.70
C LYS A 95 21.69 14.16 -11.86
N ASP A 96 21.74 13.51 -13.02
CA ASP A 96 22.38 14.05 -14.22
C ASP A 96 21.67 15.32 -14.73
N GLU A 97 20.39 15.48 -14.42
CA GLU A 97 19.57 16.65 -14.75
C GLU A 97 19.53 17.71 -13.63
N GLY A 98 20.21 17.47 -12.50
CA GLY A 98 20.20 18.36 -11.35
C GLY A 98 18.86 18.44 -10.62
N VAL A 99 17.98 17.44 -10.79
CA VAL A 99 16.66 17.36 -10.15
C VAL A 99 16.76 16.50 -8.89
N GLU A 100 16.29 17.01 -7.76
CA GLU A 100 16.33 16.29 -6.48
C GLU A 100 15.23 15.21 -6.43
N VAL A 101 15.55 13.99 -5.98
CA VAL A 101 14.53 12.93 -5.77
C VAL A 101 14.33 12.69 -4.28
N LYS A 102 13.09 12.82 -3.80
CA LYS A 102 12.72 12.64 -2.40
C LYS A 102 11.74 11.49 -2.22
N TYR A 103 12.18 10.48 -1.48
CA TYR A 103 11.34 9.35 -1.10
C TYR A 103 10.79 9.50 0.31
N PHE A 104 9.51 9.15 0.48
CA PHE A 104 8.82 9.17 1.77
C PHE A 104 8.31 7.77 2.11
N TRP A 105 8.33 7.43 3.39
CA TRP A 105 7.78 6.18 3.87
C TRP A 105 6.30 6.37 4.25
N GLY A 106 5.38 5.74 3.50
CA GLY A 106 3.94 5.95 3.67
C GLY A 106 3.09 4.68 3.74
N SER A 107 3.65 3.54 3.35
CA SER A 107 2.86 2.32 3.08
C SER A 107 2.39 1.57 4.32
N THR A 108 3.02 1.73 5.49
CA THR A 108 2.75 0.93 6.70
C THR A 108 1.91 1.68 7.74
N LEU A 109 1.36 0.92 8.69
CA LEU A 109 0.63 1.47 9.84
C LEU A 109 1.60 2.15 10.80
N TYR A 110 2.63 1.43 11.24
CA TYR A 110 3.74 2.00 12.01
C TYR A 110 4.78 2.56 11.06
N HIS A 111 5.27 3.77 11.32
CA HIS A 111 6.31 4.36 10.48
C HIS A 111 7.64 3.65 10.72
N LEU A 112 8.46 3.49 9.68
CA LEU A 112 9.77 2.84 9.76
C LEU A 112 10.66 3.48 10.84
N ASP A 113 10.71 4.81 10.87
CA ASP A 113 11.53 5.58 11.82
C ASP A 113 11.05 5.50 13.29
N ASP A 114 9.83 5.01 13.53
CA ASP A 114 9.30 4.86 14.89
C ASP A 114 9.61 3.48 15.48
N LEU A 115 10.20 2.57 14.70
CA LEU A 115 10.49 1.22 15.19
C LEU A 115 11.50 1.28 16.36
N PRO A 116 11.29 0.52 17.45
CA PRO A 116 12.15 0.54 18.63
C PRO A 116 13.42 -0.30 18.44
N PHE A 117 13.78 -0.57 17.19
CA PHE A 117 14.92 -1.35 16.79
C PHE A 117 15.34 -0.92 15.38
N LYS A 118 16.62 -1.10 15.08
CA LYS A 118 17.09 -1.02 13.69
C LYS A 118 16.52 -2.20 12.91
N LEU A 119 16.30 -2.00 11.62
CA LEU A 119 15.64 -3.00 10.79
C LEU A 119 16.42 -4.34 10.74
N GLU A 120 17.73 -4.29 10.85
CA GLU A 120 18.61 -5.46 10.91
C GLU A 120 18.29 -6.34 12.14
N ASP A 121 17.92 -5.71 13.26
CA ASP A 121 17.58 -6.34 14.54
C ASP A 121 16.10 -6.73 14.67
N MET A 122 15.32 -6.52 13.59
CA MET A 122 13.92 -6.94 13.53
C MET A 122 13.81 -8.46 13.72
N PRO A 123 12.96 -8.95 14.64
CA PRO A 123 12.69 -10.37 14.80
C PRO A 123 12.24 -11.02 13.49
N SER A 124 12.74 -12.23 13.22
CA SER A 124 12.40 -12.99 12.00
C SER A 124 11.04 -13.68 12.05
N ASN A 125 10.39 -13.70 13.22
CA ASN A 125 9.04 -14.23 13.41
C ASN A 125 8.08 -13.11 13.83
N TYR A 126 6.81 -13.27 13.44
CA TYR A 126 5.76 -12.27 13.71
C TYR A 126 5.55 -12.00 15.20
N GLY A 127 5.59 -13.04 16.04
CA GLY A 127 5.38 -12.91 17.49
C GLY A 127 6.36 -11.95 18.14
N GLY A 128 7.65 -12.12 17.87
CA GLY A 128 8.68 -11.22 18.37
C GLY A 128 8.59 -9.81 17.80
N PHE A 129 8.22 -9.66 16.52
CA PHE A 129 7.97 -8.33 15.94
C PHE A 129 6.83 -7.62 16.66
N LYS A 130 5.67 -8.29 16.80
CA LYS A 130 4.48 -7.77 17.46
C LYS A 130 4.76 -7.32 18.89
N GLU A 131 5.47 -8.15 19.66
CA GLU A 131 5.84 -7.83 21.04
C GLU A 131 6.67 -6.55 21.15
N LYS A 132 7.60 -6.33 20.21
CA LYS A 132 8.42 -5.11 20.20
C LYS A 132 7.64 -3.87 19.78
N VAL A 133 6.71 -3.97 18.83
CA VAL A 133 5.99 -2.79 18.28
C VAL A 133 4.71 -2.43 19.02
N GLN A 134 4.22 -3.27 19.95
CA GLN A 134 2.97 -3.01 20.70
C GLN A 134 3.00 -1.73 21.55
N VAL A 135 4.20 -1.19 21.82
CA VAL A 135 4.40 0.05 22.61
C VAL A 135 4.35 1.31 21.75
N LEU A 136 4.24 1.17 20.42
CA LEU A 136 4.28 2.30 19.50
C LEU A 136 2.93 2.98 19.38
N GLU A 137 2.98 4.31 19.24
CA GLU A 137 1.84 5.11 18.86
C GLU A 137 1.73 5.18 17.33
N ILE A 138 0.51 5.05 16.83
CA ILE A 138 0.24 5.19 15.39
C ILE A 138 0.20 6.68 15.05
N ARG A 139 1.02 7.10 14.07
CA ARG A 139 1.02 8.48 13.58
C ARG A 139 -0.36 8.85 13.01
N LYS A 140 -0.79 10.10 13.27
CA LYS A 140 -2.00 10.67 12.65
C LYS A 140 -1.92 10.62 11.13
N THR A 141 -3.08 10.52 10.48
CA THR A 141 -3.19 10.75 9.03
C THR A 141 -2.79 12.18 8.68
N VAL A 142 -2.20 12.34 7.50
CA VAL A 142 -1.94 13.67 6.93
C VAL A 142 -3.24 14.20 6.35
N GLU A 143 -3.62 15.42 6.71
CA GLU A 143 -4.81 16.07 6.16
C GLU A 143 -4.63 16.34 4.68
N THR A 144 -5.69 16.08 3.92
CA THR A 144 -5.67 16.33 2.48
C THR A 144 -5.95 17.81 2.20
N LEU A 145 -5.30 18.36 1.18
CA LEU A 145 -5.57 19.74 0.76
C LEU A 145 -6.93 19.83 0.07
N ASP A 146 -7.70 20.85 0.41
CA ASP A 146 -9.00 21.13 -0.23
C ASP A 146 -8.82 21.63 -1.66
N GLU A 147 -7.76 22.38 -1.93
CA GLU A 147 -7.44 22.96 -3.24
C GLU A 147 -5.94 22.83 -3.58
N LEU A 148 -5.66 22.65 -4.87
CA LEU A 148 -4.32 22.61 -5.47
C LEU A 148 -4.14 23.78 -6.44
N LYS A 149 -2.88 24.19 -6.65
CA LYS A 149 -2.54 25.38 -7.45
C LYS A 149 -2.51 25.15 -8.97
N GLY A 150 -3.28 24.18 -9.49
CA GLY A 150 -3.21 23.79 -10.90
C GLY A 150 -1.92 23.10 -11.31
N LEU A 151 -1.92 22.60 -12.55
CA LEU A 151 -0.70 22.13 -13.19
C LEU A 151 0.27 23.30 -13.44
N PRO A 152 1.58 23.05 -13.46
CA PRO A 152 2.56 24.04 -13.91
C PRO A 152 2.23 24.53 -15.33
N SER A 153 2.25 25.84 -15.56
CA SER A 153 1.99 26.43 -16.88
C SER A 153 3.14 26.27 -17.87
N ARG A 154 4.34 25.96 -17.38
CA ARG A 154 5.53 25.76 -18.22
C ARG A 154 5.49 24.36 -18.84
N GLY A 155 5.84 24.28 -20.13
CA GLY A 155 6.02 23.01 -20.83
C GLY A 155 4.76 22.50 -21.55
N ASP A 156 3.61 23.15 -21.35
CA ASP A 156 2.32 22.82 -22.02
C ASP A 156 2.03 21.31 -21.99
N VAL A 157 2.16 20.72 -20.81
CA VAL A 157 2.10 19.27 -20.63
C VAL A 157 0.66 18.80 -20.68
N GLU A 158 0.31 18.10 -21.75
CA GLU A 158 -0.99 17.47 -21.88
C GLU A 158 -1.21 16.34 -20.85
N PRO A 159 -2.41 16.24 -20.24
CA PRO A 159 -2.73 15.18 -19.27
C PRO A 159 -2.54 13.77 -19.83
N GLY A 160 -2.76 13.57 -21.13
CA GLY A 160 -2.65 12.26 -21.79
C GLY A 160 -3.78 11.30 -21.44
N ASP A 161 -3.99 10.31 -22.30
CA ASP A 161 -5.06 9.31 -22.13
C ASP A 161 -4.68 8.25 -21.11
N ILE A 162 -5.69 7.75 -20.40
CA ILE A 162 -5.53 6.55 -19.55
C ILE A 162 -5.65 5.34 -20.48
N PRO A 163 -4.66 4.43 -20.50
CA PRO A 163 -4.67 3.29 -21.39
C PRO A 163 -5.82 2.34 -21.04
N ASN A 164 -6.34 1.65 -22.06
CA ASN A 164 -7.18 0.47 -21.89
C ASN A 164 -6.31 -0.81 -21.82
N LEU A 165 -6.95 -1.97 -21.61
CA LEU A 165 -6.24 -3.24 -21.51
C LEU A 165 -5.43 -3.60 -22.77
N LEU A 166 -5.95 -3.30 -23.97
CA LEU A 166 -5.27 -3.56 -25.23
C LEU A 166 -4.02 -2.69 -25.38
N ASP A 167 -4.07 -1.42 -24.95
CA ASP A 167 -2.92 -0.52 -24.96
C ASP A 167 -1.79 -1.05 -24.05
N LEU A 168 -2.14 -1.82 -23.02
CA LEU A 168 -1.22 -2.50 -22.11
C LEU A 168 -0.81 -3.91 -22.60
N GLY A 169 -1.26 -4.33 -23.79
CA GLY A 169 -0.94 -5.64 -24.36
C GLY A 169 -1.73 -6.81 -23.78
N LEU A 170 -2.83 -6.56 -23.05
CA LEU A 170 -3.69 -7.57 -22.44
C LEU A 170 -4.95 -7.78 -23.29
N ASN A 171 -5.23 -9.02 -23.68
CA ASN A 171 -6.40 -9.37 -24.50
C ASN A 171 -7.44 -10.19 -23.70
N PRO A 172 -8.53 -9.57 -23.23
CA PRO A 172 -9.55 -10.25 -22.43
C PRO A 172 -10.23 -11.43 -23.15
N ALA A 173 -10.29 -11.39 -24.48
CA ALA A 173 -11.00 -12.39 -25.29
C ALA A 173 -10.25 -13.72 -25.42
N GLN A 174 -8.94 -13.75 -25.18
CA GLN A 174 -8.14 -14.98 -25.30
C GLN A 174 -8.23 -15.89 -24.06
N ASP A 175 -8.61 -15.36 -22.90
CA ASP A 175 -8.54 -16.09 -21.62
C ASP A 175 -9.82 -16.82 -21.20
N GLY A 176 -10.85 -16.85 -22.06
CA GLY A 176 -11.94 -17.85 -22.04
C GLY A 176 -12.82 -17.97 -20.78
N LYS A 177 -12.62 -17.15 -19.75
CA LYS A 177 -13.42 -17.18 -18.50
C LYS A 177 -13.91 -15.78 -18.14
N ALA A 178 -15.00 -15.38 -18.78
CA ALA A 178 -15.90 -14.38 -18.20
C ALA A 178 -16.67 -15.05 -17.06
N THR A 179 -16.06 -15.17 -15.89
CA THR A 179 -16.79 -15.54 -14.66
C THR A 179 -17.15 -14.27 -13.92
N ALA A 180 -18.44 -13.94 -13.93
CA ALA A 180 -19.07 -12.94 -13.11
C ALA A 180 -18.78 -13.21 -11.62
N ASN A 181 -17.72 -12.60 -11.10
CA ASN A 181 -17.54 -12.37 -9.68
C ASN A 181 -17.50 -10.86 -9.51
N ALA A 182 -18.43 -10.34 -8.70
CA ALA A 182 -18.73 -8.93 -8.47
C ALA A 182 -17.55 -8.00 -8.78
N SER A 183 -17.70 -7.16 -9.82
CA SER A 183 -16.69 -6.21 -10.27
C SER A 183 -16.16 -5.41 -9.09
N MET A 184 -14.94 -5.72 -8.64
CA MET A 184 -14.23 -4.88 -7.69
C MET A 184 -13.84 -3.62 -8.46
N VAL A 185 -14.44 -2.49 -8.10
CA VAL A 185 -14.19 -1.20 -8.75
C VAL A 185 -12.95 -0.56 -8.13
N GLY A 186 -11.96 -0.22 -8.94
CA GLY A 186 -10.77 0.52 -8.49
C GLY A 186 -11.10 1.95 -8.04
N GLY A 187 -10.24 2.52 -7.19
CA GLY A 187 -10.35 3.93 -6.79
C GLY A 187 -10.46 4.16 -5.28
N GLU A 188 -10.01 5.34 -4.86
CA GLU A 188 -10.11 5.83 -3.48
C GLU A 188 -11.57 6.00 -3.06
N ALA A 189 -12.42 6.53 -3.94
CA ALA A 189 -13.84 6.75 -3.63
C ALA A 189 -14.56 5.46 -3.21
N GLU A 190 -14.39 4.38 -3.99
CA GLU A 190 -14.94 3.06 -3.66
C GLU A 190 -14.30 2.49 -2.39
N ALA A 191 -12.99 2.67 -2.20
CA ALA A 191 -12.28 2.22 -1.00
C ALA A 191 -12.88 2.82 0.28
N LEU A 192 -13.10 4.14 0.27
CA LEU A 192 -13.65 4.89 1.40
C LEU A 192 -15.10 4.49 1.67
N GLN A 193 -15.92 4.32 0.65
CA GLN A 193 -17.31 3.85 0.81
C GLN A 193 -17.35 2.45 1.44
N ARG A 194 -16.48 1.53 0.99
CA ARG A 194 -16.37 0.18 1.56
C ARG A 194 -15.90 0.20 3.00
N LEU A 195 -14.91 1.04 3.31
CA LEU A 195 -14.43 1.21 4.68
C LEU A 195 -15.55 1.69 5.62
N GLN A 196 -16.29 2.73 5.21
CA GLN A 196 -17.41 3.26 6.00
C GLN A 196 -18.49 2.21 6.22
N LYS A 197 -18.85 1.47 5.17
CA LYS A 197 -19.81 0.36 5.27
C LYS A 197 -19.33 -0.71 6.24
N PHE A 198 -18.08 -1.13 6.12
CA PHE A 198 -17.47 -2.11 7.02
C PHE A 198 -17.43 -1.63 8.47
N ALA A 199 -17.10 -0.36 8.71
CA ALA A 199 -17.10 0.24 10.03
C ALA A 199 -18.50 0.25 10.65
N ALA A 200 -19.53 0.58 9.86
CA ALA A 200 -20.93 0.52 10.29
C ALA A 200 -21.40 -0.91 10.58
N GLU A 201 -20.98 -1.88 9.77
CA GLU A 201 -21.26 -3.31 10.00
C GLU A 201 -20.61 -3.81 11.30
N CYS A 202 -19.36 -3.40 11.58
CA CYS A 202 -18.70 -3.70 12.85
C CYS A 202 -19.48 -3.14 14.05
N GLN A 203 -20.08 -1.96 13.90
CA GLN A 203 -20.88 -1.32 14.95
C GLN A 203 -22.22 -2.04 15.20
N ALA A 204 -22.85 -2.59 14.16
CA ALA A 204 -24.17 -3.20 14.26
C ALA A 204 -24.18 -4.60 14.92
N GLN A 205 -23.01 -5.22 15.12
CA GLN A 205 -22.91 -6.56 15.72
C GLN A 205 -22.99 -6.47 17.26
N PRO A 206 -23.92 -7.20 17.92
CA PRO A 206 -24.04 -7.16 19.37
C PRO A 206 -22.81 -7.77 20.06
N PRO A 207 -22.37 -7.23 21.21
CA PRO A 207 -21.33 -7.87 22.01
C PRO A 207 -21.85 -9.21 22.51
N LYS A 208 -21.23 -10.33 22.10
CA LYS A 208 -21.65 -11.63 22.62
C LYS A 208 -21.36 -11.71 24.11
N GLY A 209 -22.42 -11.90 24.89
CA GLY A 209 -22.35 -12.32 26.29
C GLY A 209 -21.73 -13.71 26.41
N THR A 210 -20.91 -13.86 27.45
CA THR A 210 -20.59 -15.09 28.20
C THR A 210 -21.20 -16.37 27.64
N ASN A 211 -20.44 -17.10 26.82
CA ASN A 211 -20.42 -18.56 26.79
C ASN A 211 -19.26 -19.06 25.92
N GLY A 212 -18.09 -19.22 26.56
CA GLY A 212 -17.32 -20.47 26.52
C GLY A 212 -16.86 -21.10 25.20
N SER A 213 -16.85 -20.39 24.08
CA SER A 213 -16.12 -20.86 22.88
C SER A 213 -15.14 -19.79 22.43
N HIS A 214 -13.85 -20.16 22.48
CA HIS A 214 -12.69 -19.33 22.10
C HIS A 214 -12.56 -19.16 20.57
N ASP A 215 -13.58 -19.52 19.80
CA ASP A 215 -13.62 -19.30 18.37
C ASP A 215 -14.05 -17.86 18.08
N SER A 216 -13.06 -17.00 17.90
CA SER A 216 -13.21 -15.69 17.27
C SER A 216 -14.09 -15.84 16.01
N ILE A 217 -15.32 -15.30 16.05
CA ILE A 217 -16.24 -15.26 14.90
C ILE A 217 -15.63 -14.48 13.71
N TYR A 218 -14.54 -13.75 13.94
CA TYR A 218 -13.67 -13.22 12.90
C TYR A 218 -12.75 -14.33 12.37
N GLY A 219 -13.36 -15.42 11.87
CA GLY A 219 -12.70 -16.41 11.03
C GLY A 219 -12.54 -15.89 9.61
N ALA A 220 -12.03 -16.71 8.70
CA ALA A 220 -11.73 -16.40 7.28
C ALA A 220 -12.88 -15.70 6.48
N ASN A 221 -14.10 -15.65 7.02
CA ASN A 221 -15.28 -15.05 6.42
C ASN A 221 -15.56 -13.60 6.85
N PHE A 222 -14.99 -13.11 7.96
CA PHE A 222 -15.09 -11.68 8.32
C PHE A 222 -13.92 -10.94 7.71
N SER A 223 -14.06 -10.54 6.45
CA SER A 223 -13.04 -9.79 5.73
C SER A 223 -13.68 -8.55 5.16
N CYS A 224 -13.09 -7.39 5.43
CA CYS A 224 -13.45 -6.11 4.80
C CYS A 224 -13.23 -6.09 3.28
N LYS A 225 -12.66 -7.17 2.70
CA LYS A 225 -12.29 -7.31 1.28
C LYS A 225 -11.51 -6.11 0.74
N ILE A 226 -10.84 -5.34 1.60
CA ILE A 226 -10.22 -4.05 1.25
C ILE A 226 -8.80 -4.19 0.67
N SER A 227 -8.25 -5.41 0.67
CA SER A 227 -6.86 -5.66 0.30
C SER A 227 -6.46 -5.10 -1.08
N PRO A 228 -7.29 -5.15 -2.14
CA PRO A 228 -6.90 -4.58 -3.43
C PRO A 228 -6.60 -3.07 -3.35
N TRP A 229 -7.42 -2.31 -2.61
CA TRP A 229 -7.22 -0.87 -2.42
C TRP A 229 -6.01 -0.56 -1.53
N LEU A 230 -5.73 -1.38 -0.52
CA LEU A 230 -4.50 -1.26 0.28
C LEU A 230 -3.23 -1.58 -0.54
N THR A 231 -3.33 -2.49 -1.51
CA THR A 231 -2.21 -2.88 -2.37
C THR A 231 -1.81 -1.76 -3.33
N VAL A 232 -2.78 -1.05 -3.92
CA VAL A 232 -2.51 0.05 -4.87
C VAL A 232 -2.49 1.43 -4.22
N GLY A 233 -2.70 1.51 -2.90
CA GLY A 233 -2.62 2.77 -2.14
C GLY A 233 -3.86 3.67 -2.25
N CYS A 234 -4.99 3.18 -2.77
CA CYS A 234 -6.27 3.91 -2.76
C CYS A 234 -6.78 4.20 -1.34
N ILE A 235 -6.30 3.45 -0.34
CA ILE A 235 -6.55 3.71 1.08
C ILE A 235 -5.27 3.44 1.86
N SER A 236 -4.98 4.28 2.86
CA SER A 236 -3.84 4.07 3.75
C SER A 236 -4.21 3.23 4.98
N PRO A 237 -3.30 2.42 5.53
CA PRO A 237 -3.55 1.67 6.77
C PRO A 237 -3.89 2.61 7.96
N ARG A 238 -3.31 3.82 7.99
CA ARG A 238 -3.59 4.83 9.01
C ARG A 238 -5.01 5.39 8.89
N SER A 239 -5.47 5.67 7.66
CA SER A 239 -6.85 6.10 7.41
C SER A 239 -7.85 5.03 7.82
N MET A 240 -7.53 3.76 7.53
CA MET A 240 -8.34 2.62 7.95
C MET A 240 -8.42 2.49 9.48
N PHE A 241 -7.30 2.63 10.16
CA PHE A 241 -7.23 2.64 11.63
C PHE A 241 -8.06 3.80 12.23
N ASP A 242 -7.87 5.01 11.72
CA ASP A 242 -8.56 6.20 12.23
C ASP A 242 -10.08 6.12 12.06
N GLU A 243 -10.58 5.61 10.93
CA GLU A 243 -12.03 5.48 10.70
C GLU A 243 -12.67 4.46 11.65
N LEU A 244 -12.01 3.32 11.87
CA LEU A 244 -12.50 2.30 12.79
C LEU A 244 -12.41 2.77 14.25
N LYS A 245 -11.36 3.52 14.61
CA LYS A 245 -11.22 4.14 15.94
C LYS A 245 -12.31 5.17 16.20
N LYS A 246 -12.60 6.03 15.22
CA LYS A 246 -13.70 7.02 15.28
C LYS A 246 -15.04 6.33 15.50
N THR A 247 -15.31 5.25 14.78
CA THR A 247 -16.59 4.52 14.87
C THR A 247 -16.77 3.82 16.23
N ALA A 248 -15.70 3.21 16.75
CA ALA A 248 -15.71 2.63 18.10
C ALA A 248 -15.98 3.68 19.19
N ALA A 249 -15.33 4.84 19.14
CA ALA A 249 -15.52 5.91 20.12
C ALA A 249 -16.94 6.52 20.13
N ARG A 250 -17.57 6.66 18.95
CA ARG A 250 -18.98 7.10 18.83
C ARG A 250 -19.96 6.14 19.50
N THR A 251 -19.64 4.84 19.52
CA THR A 251 -20.48 3.82 20.15
C THR A 251 -20.44 3.89 21.67
N ILE A 252 -19.25 4.10 22.25
CA ILE A 252 -19.06 4.23 23.71
C ILE A 252 -19.75 5.47 24.28
N SER A 253 -19.72 6.58 23.52
CA SER A 253 -20.40 7.83 23.90
C SER A 253 -21.92 7.79 23.74
N GLY A 254 -22.46 6.94 22.85
CA GLY A 254 -23.91 6.72 22.72
C GLY A 254 -24.50 5.81 23.81
N ALA A 255 -23.74 4.83 24.29
CA ALA A 255 -24.16 3.87 25.32
C ALA A 255 -24.17 4.44 26.76
N SER A 256 -23.59 5.62 26.99
CA SER A 256 -23.46 6.25 28.32
C SER A 256 -24.72 6.96 28.82
N SER A 257 -25.88 6.72 28.20
CA SER A 257 -27.19 7.27 28.61
C SER A 257 -28.16 6.26 29.26
N GLY A 258 -27.73 5.01 29.50
CA GLY A 258 -28.50 3.99 30.22
C GLY A 258 -27.68 3.36 31.36
N GLY A 259 -28.21 3.39 32.59
CA GLY A 259 -27.45 3.16 33.81
C GLY A 259 -26.91 1.74 34.07
N GLY A 260 -25.84 1.71 34.88
CA GLY A 260 -25.55 0.71 35.92
C GLY A 260 -25.43 -0.76 35.54
N GLY A 261 -24.19 -1.25 35.41
CA GLY A 261 -23.91 -2.69 35.46
C GLY A 261 -22.48 -3.01 35.05
N GLY A 262 -21.62 -3.32 36.04
CA GLY A 262 -20.24 -3.73 35.81
C GLY A 262 -20.16 -5.03 35.01
N GLY A 263 -19.48 -4.96 33.86
CA GLY A 263 -19.13 -6.09 33.02
C GLY A 263 -18.09 -5.65 31.99
N SER A 264 -16.83 -6.02 32.21
CA SER A 264 -15.71 -5.81 31.29
C SER A 264 -15.85 -6.69 30.04
N GLY A 265 -16.83 -6.39 29.18
CA GLY A 265 -16.94 -6.97 27.84
C GLY A 265 -16.39 -5.96 26.83
N SER A 266 -15.16 -6.19 26.34
CA SER A 266 -14.46 -5.27 25.43
C SER A 266 -15.29 -4.93 24.18
N PRO A 267 -15.47 -3.64 23.83
CA PRO A 267 -15.98 -3.20 22.53
C PRO A 267 -14.98 -3.45 21.36
N ASP A 268 -13.85 -4.11 21.63
CA ASP A 268 -12.62 -4.01 20.82
C ASP A 268 -12.43 -5.13 19.79
N THR A 269 -13.38 -6.05 19.59
CA THR A 269 -13.10 -7.28 18.80
C THR A 269 -12.77 -7.00 17.32
N GLY A 270 -13.47 -6.05 16.67
CA GLY A 270 -13.19 -5.66 15.28
C GLY A 270 -11.90 -4.84 15.12
N MET A 271 -11.59 -3.97 16.09
CA MET A 271 -10.34 -3.20 16.12
C MET A 271 -9.14 -4.13 16.35
N ASN A 272 -9.26 -5.10 17.26
CA ASN A 272 -8.20 -6.07 17.53
C ASN A 272 -7.90 -6.97 16.32
N TRP A 273 -8.93 -7.42 15.58
CA TRP A 273 -8.75 -8.17 14.34
C TRP A 273 -8.06 -7.30 13.26
N LEU A 274 -8.54 -6.08 13.04
CA LEU A 274 -7.93 -5.16 12.08
C LEU A 274 -6.46 -4.94 12.39
N MET A 275 -6.16 -4.62 13.65
CA MET A 275 -4.80 -4.38 14.10
C MET A 275 -3.93 -5.61 13.84
N PHE A 276 -4.43 -6.81 14.14
CA PHE A 276 -3.71 -8.05 13.85
C PHE A 276 -3.35 -8.19 12.36
N GLU A 277 -4.30 -7.99 11.44
CA GLU A 277 -4.09 -8.10 9.99
C GLU A 277 -3.18 -6.99 9.44
N LEU A 278 -3.36 -5.74 9.87
CA LEU A 278 -2.49 -4.64 9.45
C LEU A 278 -1.06 -4.81 9.97
N LEU A 279 -0.88 -5.36 11.19
CA LEU A 279 0.46 -5.69 11.70
C LEU A 279 1.13 -6.80 10.89
N TRP A 280 0.39 -7.79 10.38
CA TRP A 280 0.95 -8.79 9.48
C TRP A 280 1.45 -8.17 8.18
N ARG A 281 0.66 -7.24 7.61
CA ARG A 281 1.06 -6.48 6.41
C ARG A 281 2.33 -5.67 6.66
N ASP A 282 2.42 -4.98 7.80
CA ASP A 282 3.61 -4.24 8.20
C ASP A 282 4.81 -5.16 8.40
N PHE A 283 4.63 -6.29 9.09
CA PHE A 283 5.66 -7.31 9.28
C PHE A 283 6.24 -7.77 7.93
N PHE A 284 5.39 -8.13 6.96
CA PHE A 284 5.86 -8.56 5.64
C PHE A 284 6.54 -7.43 4.85
N ARG A 285 6.09 -6.17 4.97
CA ARG A 285 6.77 -5.04 4.34
C ARG A 285 8.17 -4.83 4.93
N PHE A 286 8.29 -4.83 6.26
CA PHE A 286 9.56 -4.63 6.95
C PHE A 286 10.52 -5.81 6.76
N ILE A 287 10.03 -7.05 6.82
CA ILE A 287 10.87 -8.23 6.59
C ILE A 287 11.39 -8.22 5.16
N THR A 288 10.57 -7.90 4.16
CA THR A 288 11.03 -7.76 2.77
C THR A 288 12.13 -6.70 2.68
N LYS A 289 11.94 -5.51 3.25
CA LYS A 289 13.00 -4.48 3.30
C LYS A 289 14.29 -4.97 3.98
N LYS A 290 14.19 -5.72 5.09
CA LYS A 290 15.35 -6.29 5.81
C LYS A 290 16.17 -7.22 4.93
N TYR A 291 15.52 -8.04 4.10
CA TYR A 291 16.20 -9.04 3.27
C TYR A 291 16.49 -8.58 1.83
N SER A 292 15.82 -7.52 1.35
CA SER A 292 16.11 -6.87 0.06
C SER A 292 17.31 -5.93 0.12
N ALA A 293 17.67 -5.43 1.31
CA ALA A 293 18.90 -4.64 1.46
C ALA A 293 20.10 -5.49 1.02
N PRO A 294 21.04 -4.95 0.21
CA PRO A 294 22.23 -5.69 -0.18
C PRO A 294 23.00 -6.07 1.09
N ARG A 295 22.89 -7.34 1.48
CA ARG A 295 23.79 -7.91 2.48
C ARG A 295 25.19 -7.72 1.89
N LYS A 296 26.05 -6.96 2.57
CA LYS A 296 27.50 -7.19 2.42
C LYS A 296 27.65 -8.70 2.59
N GLN A 297 28.02 -9.40 1.52
CA GLN A 297 28.33 -10.81 1.60
C GLN A 297 29.41 -10.92 2.67
N LEU A 298 29.03 -11.32 3.88
CA LEU A 298 29.95 -12.03 4.75
C LEU A 298 30.29 -13.26 3.95
N GLU A 299 31.52 -13.31 3.45
CA GLU A 299 32.10 -14.45 2.76
C GLU A 299 31.60 -15.71 3.44
N ALA A 300 30.76 -16.46 2.72
CA ALA A 300 30.45 -17.80 3.15
C ALA A 300 31.76 -18.58 2.97
N THR A 301 32.52 -18.71 4.05
CA THR A 301 33.64 -19.65 4.10
C THR A 301 33.08 -21.00 3.67
N PRO A 302 33.53 -21.60 2.56
CA PRO A 302 33.04 -22.90 2.15
C PRO A 302 33.29 -23.85 3.31
N ALA A 303 32.29 -24.66 3.65
CA ALA A 303 32.43 -25.68 4.68
C ALA A 303 33.61 -26.59 4.29
N THR A 304 34.74 -26.40 4.98
CA THR A 304 35.91 -27.26 4.82
C THR A 304 35.47 -28.68 5.14
N ALA A 305 35.56 -29.55 4.14
CA ALA A 305 35.37 -30.97 4.32
C ALA A 305 36.27 -31.46 5.46
N CYS A 306 35.69 -31.93 6.55
CA CYS A 306 36.42 -32.66 7.57
C CYS A 306 36.80 -34.03 7.01
N THR A 307 38.00 -34.12 6.42
CA THR A 307 38.74 -35.37 6.33
C THR A 307 39.76 -35.43 7.46
N THR A 308 39.47 -36.27 8.46
CA THR A 308 40.41 -37.01 9.33
C THR A 308 39.51 -38.00 10.08
N GLY A 309 39.66 -39.31 10.07
CA GLY A 309 40.82 -40.14 9.83
C GLY A 309 40.88 -41.19 10.96
N ALA A 310 40.94 -42.47 10.56
CA ALA A 310 41.69 -43.55 11.21
C ALA A 310 40.99 -44.56 12.17
N PHE A 311 41.33 -45.83 11.87
CA PHE A 311 41.29 -47.10 12.64
C PHE A 311 39.90 -47.72 12.89
N ALA A 312 39.62 -48.99 12.57
CA ALA A 312 40.46 -50.17 12.28
C ALA A 312 39.82 -51.09 11.21
#